data_AF-A0A7J4JET0-F1
#
_entry.id   AF-A0A7J4JET0-F1
#
_cell.length_a   1.000
_cell.length_b   1.000
_cell.length_c   1.000
_cell.angle_alpha   90.00
_cell.angle_beta   90.00
_cell.angle_gamma   90.00
#
_symmetry.space_group_name_H-M   'P 1'
#
loop_
_entity.id
_entity.type
_entity.pdbx_description
1 polymer ?
#
loop_
_entity_poly.entity_id
_entity_poly.type
_entity_poly.pdbx_seq_one_letter_code
_entity_poly.pdbx_strand_id
1 'polypeptide(L)'
;MYHRQPLVHENIVKLKSVGVEFIEPRREEGKAKIAETQDVVLAVERMLSPKPLAGKRVLITSGATLEAVDPVRVLTTRASGQTGRALAREACRLGASVTLVHSGEAVPGAKNVRVESGEEMREAVMRVLGEGCDVFVSAAAVSDFKVKARPEKMKSGQAVELKLEPAPKIVEEARKRFPSVFVVGFKAETHLEAGELERVGLEFLGRHRLGLVIANDVGRHPMGGTRNEVLLLSRARQPVWVEGRKDFLAQKIVERLCEELKRA
;
A
#
# COMPACT_ATOMS: atom_id res chain seq x y z
N MET A 1 28.26 -18.06 5.82
CA MET A 1 29.08 -18.44 6.99
C MET A 1 29.46 -17.25 7.89
N TYR A 2 29.75 -16.04 7.38
CA TYR A 2 30.23 -14.91 8.21
C TYR A 2 29.23 -14.30 9.23
N HIS A 3 27.92 -14.45 9.05
CA HIS A 3 26.92 -13.78 9.91
C HIS A 3 26.76 -14.36 11.33
N ARG A 4 27.37 -15.52 11.63
CA ARG A 4 27.39 -16.13 12.97
C ARG A 4 28.72 -15.94 13.68
N GLN A 5 29.64 -15.19 13.08
CA GLN A 5 30.98 -15.02 13.61
C GLN A 5 30.95 -13.88 14.66
N PRO A 6 31.38 -14.12 15.92
CA PRO A 6 31.26 -13.14 17.00
C PRO A 6 31.95 -11.80 16.71
N LEU A 7 33.14 -11.80 16.07
CA LEU A 7 33.87 -10.58 15.74
C LEU A 7 33.10 -9.72 14.72
N VAL A 8 32.37 -10.32 13.77
CA VAL A 8 31.49 -9.58 12.85
C VAL A 8 30.38 -8.87 13.63
N HIS A 9 29.77 -9.55 14.60
CA HIS A 9 28.73 -8.94 15.43
C HIS A 9 29.28 -7.81 16.31
N GLU A 10 30.43 -8.03 16.97
CA GLU A 10 31.12 -7.00 17.75
C GLU A 10 31.49 -5.78 16.90
N ASN A 11 31.98 -5.99 15.68
CA ASN A 11 32.32 -4.90 14.76
C ASN A 11 31.08 -4.11 14.33
N ILE A 12 29.95 -4.79 14.05
CA ILE A 12 28.68 -4.11 13.75
C ILE A 12 28.23 -3.26 14.94
N VAL A 13 28.31 -3.79 16.17
CA VAL A 13 27.98 -3.04 17.40
C VAL A 13 28.91 -1.83 17.57
N LYS A 14 30.22 -1.98 17.36
CA LYS A 14 31.19 -0.87 17.42
C LYS A 14 30.86 0.22 16.38
N LEU A 15 30.58 -0.18 15.14
CA LEU A 15 30.18 0.76 14.08
C LEU A 15 28.91 1.53 14.47
N LYS A 16 27.87 0.83 14.92
CA LYS A 16 26.63 1.46 15.41
C LYS A 16 26.90 2.42 16.59
N SER A 17 27.81 2.07 17.49
CA SER A 17 28.16 2.91 18.66
C SER A 17 28.81 4.25 18.30
N VAL A 18 29.47 4.34 17.13
CA VAL A 18 30.06 5.59 16.62
C VAL A 18 29.17 6.30 15.60
N GLY A 19 27.89 5.92 15.51
CA GLY A 19 26.88 6.57 14.66
C GLY A 19 26.86 6.09 13.22
N VAL A 20 27.53 4.99 12.88
CA VAL A 20 27.42 4.38 11.54
C VAL A 20 26.11 3.63 11.45
N GLU A 21 25.22 4.08 10.56
CA GLU A 21 24.02 3.34 10.21
C GLU A 21 24.42 2.06 9.47
N PHE A 22 23.96 0.91 9.98
CA PHE A 22 24.28 -0.39 9.40
C PHE A 22 23.04 -0.97 8.71
N ILE A 23 23.17 -1.20 7.41
CA ILE A 23 22.12 -1.80 6.58
C ILE A 23 22.26 -3.31 6.65
N GLU A 24 21.27 -3.98 7.23
CA GLU A 24 21.30 -5.43 7.41
C GLU A 24 21.29 -6.16 6.06
N PRO A 25 22.09 -7.25 5.93
CA PRO A 25 22.12 -8.04 4.71
C PRO A 25 20.82 -8.80 4.51
N ARG A 26 20.45 -9.04 3.24
CA ARG A 26 19.34 -9.93 2.91
C ARG A 26 19.69 -11.38 3.23
N ARG A 27 18.69 -12.15 3.65
CA ARG A 27 18.83 -13.59 3.89
C ARG A 27 18.11 -14.35 2.80
N GLU A 28 18.87 -15.05 1.99
CA GLU A 28 18.36 -15.96 0.95
C GLU A 28 19.02 -17.32 1.13
N GLU A 29 18.22 -18.39 1.18
CA GLU A 29 18.70 -19.77 1.31
C GLU A 29 19.67 -19.97 2.50
N GLY A 30 19.42 -19.27 3.62
CA GLY A 30 20.27 -19.32 4.81
C GLY A 30 21.63 -18.62 4.68
N LYS A 31 21.89 -17.94 3.55
CA LYS A 31 23.09 -17.15 3.30
C LYS A 31 22.78 -15.66 3.39
N ALA A 32 23.73 -14.91 3.95
CA ALA A 32 23.68 -13.46 3.94
C ALA A 32 24.21 -12.96 2.60
N LYS A 33 23.39 -12.19 1.88
CA LYS A 33 23.77 -11.46 0.66
C LYS A 33 23.78 -9.97 0.96
N ILE A 34 24.61 -9.22 0.24
CA ILE A 34 24.63 -7.76 0.36
C ILE A 34 23.21 -7.20 0.14
N ALA A 35 22.88 -6.12 0.84
CA ALA A 35 21.64 -5.40 0.61
C ALA A 35 21.54 -4.98 -0.86
N GLU A 36 20.34 -4.96 -1.43
CA GLU A 36 20.21 -4.47 -2.80
C GLU A 36 20.55 -2.99 -2.86
N THR A 37 20.99 -2.53 -4.03
CA THR A 37 21.21 -1.11 -4.29
C THR A 37 19.98 -0.27 -3.90
N GLN A 38 18.77 -0.77 -4.13
CA GLN A 38 17.54 -0.04 -3.76
C GLN A 38 17.36 0.07 -2.24
N ASP A 39 17.74 -0.95 -1.46
CA ASP A 39 17.73 -0.92 0.00
C ASP A 39 18.69 0.14 0.53
N VAL A 40 19.90 0.17 -0.07
CA VAL A 40 20.96 1.12 0.29
C VAL A 40 20.55 2.55 -0.04
N VAL A 41 20.03 2.77 -1.25
CA VAL A 41 19.55 4.10 -1.68
C VAL A 41 18.44 4.59 -0.75
N LEU A 42 17.43 3.77 -0.46
CA LEU A 42 16.34 4.17 0.43
C LEU A 42 16.83 4.51 1.84
N ALA A 43 17.79 3.75 2.38
CA ALA A 43 18.37 4.04 3.68
C ALA A 43 19.10 5.39 3.70
N VAL A 44 19.93 5.66 2.69
CA VAL A 44 20.64 6.94 2.54
C VAL A 44 19.66 8.10 2.36
N GLU A 45 18.66 7.96 1.48
CA GLU A 45 17.62 8.96 1.28
C GLU A 45 16.87 9.26 2.59
N ARG A 46 16.50 8.22 3.34
CA ARG A 46 15.83 8.38 4.65
C ARG A 46 16.70 9.09 5.68
N MET A 47 18.01 8.87 5.66
CA MET A 47 18.95 9.54 6.56
C MET A 47 19.05 11.03 6.25
N LEU A 48 19.08 11.39 4.96
CA LEU A 48 19.30 12.76 4.49
C LEU A 48 18.01 13.58 4.34
N SER A 49 16.85 12.92 4.25
CA SER A 49 15.57 13.59 4.04
C SER A 49 15.01 14.19 5.33
N PRO A 50 14.23 15.29 5.24
CA PRO A 50 13.35 15.70 6.33
C PRO A 50 12.44 14.54 6.75
N LYS A 51 12.13 14.45 8.04
CA LYS A 51 11.33 13.35 8.61
C LYS A 51 9.97 13.83 9.13
N PRO A 52 9.09 14.41 8.27
CA PRO A 52 7.80 14.95 8.71
C PRO A 52 6.84 13.87 9.23
N LEU A 53 7.08 12.60 8.92
CA LEU A 53 6.31 11.46 9.43
C LEU A 53 7.03 10.72 10.57
N ALA A 54 8.10 11.28 11.14
CA ALA A 54 8.76 10.70 12.31
C ALA A 54 7.74 10.47 13.45
N GLY A 55 7.78 9.28 14.04
CA GLY A 55 6.87 8.87 15.11
C GLY A 55 5.46 8.48 14.65
N LYS A 56 5.12 8.61 13.36
CA LYS A 56 3.83 8.16 12.82
C LYS A 56 3.87 6.70 12.41
N ARG A 57 2.83 5.96 12.79
CA ARG A 57 2.55 4.59 12.34
C ARG A 57 1.63 4.66 11.12
N VAL A 58 2.11 4.15 9.99
CA VAL A 58 1.38 4.20 8.71
C VAL A 58 1.13 2.79 8.21
N LEU A 59 -0.14 2.42 8.04
CA LEU A 59 -0.57 1.18 7.41
C LEU A 59 -0.88 1.46 5.93
N ILE A 60 -0.34 0.65 5.03
CA ILE A 60 -0.59 0.75 3.59
C ILE A 60 -0.97 -0.62 3.04
N THR A 61 -2.05 -0.69 2.26
CA THR A 61 -2.38 -1.89 1.46
C THR A 61 -1.89 -1.73 0.03
N SER A 62 -1.40 -2.80 -0.60
CA SER A 62 -0.90 -2.76 -1.98
C SER A 62 -1.17 -4.05 -2.76
N GLY A 63 -1.48 -3.91 -4.05
CA GLY A 63 -1.66 -5.04 -4.97
C GLY A 63 -3.12 -5.37 -5.23
N ALA A 64 -3.32 -6.38 -6.08
CA ALA A 64 -4.61 -7.02 -6.27
C ALA A 64 -4.74 -8.20 -5.29
N THR A 65 -5.99 -8.57 -4.99
CA THR A 65 -6.31 -9.80 -4.26
C THR A 65 -6.66 -10.91 -5.24
N LEU A 66 -6.45 -12.16 -4.82
CA LEU A 66 -6.78 -13.35 -5.57
C LEU A 66 -7.94 -14.07 -4.87
N GLU A 67 -9.14 -13.98 -5.46
CA GLU A 67 -10.31 -14.69 -4.94
C GLU A 67 -10.39 -16.07 -5.58
N ALA A 68 -10.13 -17.13 -4.82
CA ALA A 68 -10.08 -18.49 -5.33
C ALA A 68 -11.42 -18.93 -5.91
N VAL A 69 -11.41 -19.35 -7.18
CA VAL A 69 -12.56 -19.94 -7.88
C VAL A 69 -12.56 -21.45 -7.70
N ASP A 70 -11.39 -22.06 -7.92
CA ASP A 70 -11.07 -23.46 -7.68
C ASP A 70 -9.55 -23.56 -7.34
N PRO A 71 -8.96 -24.75 -7.09
CA PRO A 71 -7.54 -24.85 -6.74
C PRO A 71 -6.54 -24.37 -7.80
N VAL A 72 -6.99 -24.00 -9.01
CA VAL A 72 -6.15 -23.59 -10.14
C VAL A 72 -6.47 -22.18 -10.62
N ARG A 73 -7.70 -21.69 -10.39
CA ARG A 73 -8.22 -20.45 -10.98
C ARG A 73 -8.59 -19.45 -9.90
N VAL A 74 -8.32 -18.19 -10.19
CA VAL A 74 -8.61 -17.05 -9.31
C VAL A 74 -9.34 -15.94 -10.08
N LEU A 75 -10.20 -15.21 -9.38
CA LEU A 75 -10.74 -13.93 -9.81
C LEU A 75 -9.84 -12.82 -9.24
N THR A 76 -9.39 -11.90 -10.09
CA THR A 76 -8.49 -10.81 -9.67
C THR A 76 -8.66 -9.55 -10.51
N THR A 77 -8.13 -8.45 -10.01
CA THR A 77 -8.08 -7.15 -10.67
C THR A 77 -6.71 -6.93 -11.33
N ARG A 78 -6.63 -6.11 -12.37
CA ARG A 78 -5.40 -5.84 -13.14
C ARG A 78 -4.38 -4.92 -12.43
N ALA A 79 -4.39 -4.86 -11.10
CA ALA A 79 -3.51 -3.96 -10.36
C ALA A 79 -2.14 -4.59 -10.08
N SER A 80 -1.07 -3.89 -10.46
CA SER A 80 0.32 -4.34 -10.21
C SER A 80 0.84 -4.08 -8.79
N GLY A 81 0.10 -3.31 -7.99
CA GLY A 81 0.50 -2.86 -6.64
C GLY A 81 1.65 -1.85 -6.59
N GLN A 82 2.23 -1.46 -7.72
CA GLN A 82 3.38 -0.55 -7.76
C GLN A 82 3.11 0.78 -7.05
N THR A 83 1.90 1.34 -7.14
CA THR A 83 1.53 2.59 -6.45
C THR A 83 1.60 2.43 -4.93
N GLY A 84 0.96 1.40 -4.36
CA GLY A 84 1.03 1.13 -2.92
C GLY A 84 2.46 0.88 -2.42
N ARG A 85 3.30 0.19 -3.21
CA ARG A 85 4.72 -0.02 -2.86
C ARG A 85 5.52 1.27 -2.92
N ALA A 86 5.28 2.13 -3.91
CA ALA A 86 5.91 3.44 -4.01
C ALA A 86 5.52 4.34 -2.82
N LEU A 87 4.25 4.35 -2.43
CA LEU A 87 3.77 5.05 -1.22
C LEU A 87 4.44 4.55 0.05
N ALA A 88 4.63 3.23 0.18
CA ALA A 88 5.35 2.65 1.32
C ALA A 88 6.82 3.07 1.38
N ARG A 89 7.54 3.05 0.24
CA ARG A 89 8.92 3.54 0.19
C ARG A 89 9.00 5.02 0.59
N GLU A 90 8.10 5.83 0.05
CA GLU A 90 8.08 7.27 0.32
C GLU A 90 7.75 7.58 1.79
N ALA A 91 6.77 6.90 2.37
CA ALA A 91 6.45 7.05 3.79
C ALA A 91 7.63 6.61 4.68
N CYS A 92 8.32 5.52 4.35
CA CYS A 92 9.56 5.11 5.02
C CYS A 92 10.65 6.19 4.90
N ARG A 93 10.86 6.73 3.69
CA ARG A 93 11.84 7.79 3.40
C ARG A 93 11.61 9.03 4.26
N LEU A 94 10.35 9.40 4.45
CA LEU A 94 9.93 10.54 5.28
C LEU A 94 9.80 10.23 6.78
N GLY A 95 10.28 9.07 7.23
CA GLY A 95 10.49 8.74 8.63
C GLY A 95 9.36 7.96 9.32
N ALA A 96 8.32 7.54 8.61
CA ALA A 96 7.22 6.76 9.18
C ALA A 96 7.65 5.33 9.59
N SER A 97 6.95 4.79 10.59
CA SER A 97 6.92 3.35 10.85
C SER A 97 5.85 2.70 9.99
N VAL A 98 6.26 2.12 8.85
CA VAL A 98 5.32 1.59 7.85
C VAL A 98 5.04 0.10 8.07
N THR A 99 3.76 -0.26 8.05
CA THR A 99 3.31 -1.65 7.81
C THR A 99 2.68 -1.74 6.43
N LEU A 100 3.19 -2.62 5.58
CA LEU A 100 2.69 -2.85 4.23
C LEU A 100 1.99 -4.21 4.17
N VAL A 101 0.68 -4.21 3.91
CA VAL A 101 -0.11 -5.43 3.67
C VAL A 101 -0.25 -5.62 2.16
N HIS A 102 0.29 -6.70 1.59
CA HIS A 102 0.43 -6.81 0.13
C HIS A 102 0.57 -8.25 -0.39
N SER A 103 0.37 -8.42 -1.71
CA SER A 103 0.58 -9.66 -2.47
C SER A 103 1.83 -9.63 -3.38
N GLY A 104 2.64 -8.56 -3.32
CA GLY A 104 3.78 -8.32 -4.23
C GLY A 104 5.17 -8.45 -3.60
N GLU A 105 6.16 -7.80 -4.21
CA GLU A 105 7.51 -7.67 -3.67
C GLU A 105 7.52 -6.90 -2.35
N ALA A 106 8.41 -7.30 -1.44
CA ALA A 106 8.59 -6.63 -0.17
C ALA A 106 9.16 -5.22 -0.39
N VAL A 107 8.74 -4.28 0.45
CA VAL A 107 9.30 -2.93 0.50
C VAL A 107 10.32 -2.85 1.63
N PRO A 108 11.58 -2.50 1.35
CA PRO A 108 12.61 -2.32 2.36
C PRO A 108 12.23 -1.25 3.39
N GLY A 109 12.59 -1.48 4.65
CA GLY A 109 12.27 -0.55 5.76
C GLY A 109 10.82 -0.61 6.27
N ALA A 110 9.91 -1.30 5.57
CA ALA A 110 8.55 -1.55 6.04
C ALA A 110 8.42 -2.91 6.74
N LYS A 111 7.47 -3.05 7.67
CA LYS A 111 6.96 -4.34 8.15
C LYS A 111 6.07 -4.92 7.06
N ASN A 112 6.57 -5.92 6.33
CA ASN A 112 5.85 -6.54 5.22
C ASN A 112 4.96 -7.68 5.73
N VAL A 113 3.65 -7.58 5.48
CA VAL A 113 2.64 -8.59 5.79
C VAL A 113 2.08 -9.11 4.48
N ARG A 114 2.46 -10.34 4.11
CA ARG A 114 1.98 -10.98 2.88
C ARG A 114 0.57 -11.53 3.06
N VAL A 115 -0.28 -11.26 2.09
CA VAL A 115 -1.66 -11.75 1.99
C VAL A 115 -1.97 -12.06 0.53
N GLU A 116 -2.89 -12.97 0.30
CA GLU A 116 -3.32 -13.38 -1.04
C GLU A 116 -4.76 -12.94 -1.34
N SER A 117 -5.68 -13.19 -0.41
CA SER A 117 -7.12 -12.91 -0.60
C SER A 117 -7.56 -11.57 -0.01
N GLY A 118 -8.73 -11.08 -0.44
CA GLY A 118 -9.36 -9.90 0.16
C GLY A 118 -9.72 -10.08 1.63
N GLU A 119 -10.07 -11.30 2.03
CA GLU A 119 -10.38 -11.63 3.42
C GLU A 119 -9.12 -11.58 4.30
N GLU A 120 -8.02 -12.20 3.86
CA GLU A 120 -6.74 -12.12 4.57
C GLU A 120 -6.24 -10.68 4.68
N MET A 121 -6.40 -9.89 3.60
CA MET A 121 -6.05 -8.47 3.63
C MET A 121 -6.90 -7.70 4.64
N ARG A 122 -8.22 -7.95 4.68
CA ARG A 122 -9.13 -7.34 5.65
C ARG A 122 -8.71 -7.69 7.08
N GLU A 123 -8.50 -8.95 7.38
CA GLU A 123 -8.08 -9.41 8.72
C GLU A 123 -6.74 -8.79 9.14
N ALA A 124 -5.76 -8.78 8.24
CA ALA A 124 -4.46 -8.16 8.48
C ALA A 124 -4.59 -6.66 8.76
N VAL A 125 -5.41 -5.94 7.98
CA VAL A 125 -5.68 -4.51 8.19
C VAL A 125 -6.32 -4.28 9.56
N MET A 126 -7.41 -4.99 9.89
CA MET A 126 -8.10 -4.79 11.17
C MET A 126 -7.22 -5.09 12.37
N ARG A 127 -6.37 -6.12 12.28
CA ARG A 127 -5.38 -6.44 13.32
C ARG A 127 -4.38 -5.30 13.51
N VAL A 128 -3.76 -4.82 12.42
CA VAL A 128 -2.76 -3.74 12.51
C VAL A 128 -3.38 -2.43 13.02
N LEU A 129 -4.61 -2.11 12.60
CA LEU A 129 -5.33 -0.96 13.13
C LEU A 129 -5.64 -1.12 14.64
N GLY A 130 -5.95 -2.34 15.10
CA GLY A 130 -6.15 -2.66 16.51
C GLY A 130 -4.89 -2.54 17.38
N GLU A 131 -3.70 -2.76 16.81
CA GLU A 131 -2.41 -2.49 17.47
C GLU A 131 -2.11 -0.97 17.59
N GLY A 132 -2.91 -0.15 16.91
CA GLY A 132 -2.81 1.30 16.86
C GLY A 132 -2.05 1.79 15.64
N CYS A 133 -2.65 2.75 14.94
CA CYS A 133 -2.12 3.33 13.72
C CYS A 133 -2.56 4.80 13.62
N ASP A 134 -1.72 5.66 13.05
CA ASP A 134 -2.08 7.07 12.84
C ASP A 134 -2.75 7.27 11.47
N VAL A 135 -2.27 6.53 10.46
CA VAL A 135 -2.69 6.68 9.07
C VAL A 135 -2.94 5.32 8.43
N PHE A 136 -4.06 5.19 7.73
CA PHE A 136 -4.34 4.05 6.85
C PHE A 136 -4.47 4.50 5.40
N VAL A 137 -3.61 4.00 4.52
CA VAL A 137 -3.65 4.22 3.07
C VAL A 137 -4.17 2.98 2.36
N SER A 138 -5.44 3.04 1.94
CA SER A 138 -6.13 1.96 1.24
C SER A 138 -5.84 2.00 -0.27
N ALA A 139 -4.62 1.63 -0.68
CA ALA A 139 -4.16 1.65 -2.07
C ALA A 139 -4.22 0.30 -2.80
N ALA A 140 -4.71 -0.77 -2.16
CA ALA A 140 -4.90 -2.05 -2.82
C ALA A 140 -6.17 -2.03 -3.68
N ALA A 141 -6.13 -2.74 -4.80
CA ALA A 141 -7.31 -3.03 -5.61
C ALA A 141 -7.90 -4.35 -5.12
N VAL A 142 -8.59 -4.28 -3.98
CA VAL A 142 -9.33 -5.43 -3.43
C VAL A 142 -10.53 -5.68 -4.31
N SER A 143 -10.77 -6.95 -4.64
CA SER A 143 -11.95 -7.31 -5.44
C SER A 143 -13.23 -6.90 -4.72
N ASP A 144 -14.13 -6.22 -5.43
CA ASP A 144 -15.47 -5.89 -4.92
C ASP A 144 -16.39 -7.10 -4.81
N PHE A 145 -15.99 -8.20 -5.45
CA PHE A 145 -16.72 -9.44 -5.51
C PHE A 145 -15.84 -10.62 -5.10
N LYS A 146 -16.42 -11.58 -4.41
CA LYS A 146 -15.82 -12.89 -4.13
C LYS A 146 -16.65 -13.98 -4.78
N VAL A 147 -16.07 -15.17 -4.86
CA VAL A 147 -16.77 -16.38 -5.30
C VAL A 147 -16.59 -17.45 -4.23
N LYS A 148 -17.59 -18.31 -4.06
CA LYS A 148 -17.42 -19.49 -3.22
C LYS A 148 -16.50 -20.48 -3.93
N ALA A 149 -15.29 -20.65 -3.39
CA ALA A 149 -14.29 -21.55 -3.94
C ALA A 149 -14.82 -22.99 -4.02
N ARG A 150 -14.62 -23.65 -5.16
CA ARG A 150 -14.89 -25.08 -5.33
C ARG A 150 -13.70 -25.88 -4.80
N PRO A 151 -13.92 -27.05 -4.17
CA PRO A 151 -12.84 -27.88 -3.66
C PRO A 151 -12.03 -28.57 -4.77
N GLU A 152 -12.62 -28.75 -5.96
CA GLU A 152 -12.02 -29.44 -7.09
C GLU A 152 -11.92 -28.55 -8.33
N LYS A 153 -10.90 -28.82 -9.16
CA LYS A 153 -10.69 -28.13 -10.44
C LYS A 153 -11.90 -28.31 -11.35
N MET A 154 -12.43 -27.21 -11.88
CA MET A 154 -13.55 -27.28 -12.82
C MET A 154 -13.12 -27.96 -14.12
N LYS A 155 -13.93 -28.93 -14.58
CA LYS A 155 -13.75 -29.66 -15.84
C LYS A 155 -13.89 -28.71 -17.02
N SER A 156 -13.04 -28.88 -18.03
CA SER A 156 -13.15 -28.19 -19.31
C SER A 156 -14.25 -28.81 -20.19
N GLY A 157 -14.74 -28.05 -21.18
CA GLY A 157 -15.66 -28.57 -22.20
C GLY A 157 -17.14 -28.33 -21.94
N GLN A 158 -17.49 -27.62 -20.86
CA GLN A 158 -18.87 -27.19 -20.57
C GLN A 158 -18.89 -25.73 -20.16
N ALA A 159 -20.01 -25.05 -20.40
CA ALA A 159 -20.26 -23.73 -19.87
C ALA A 159 -20.28 -23.78 -18.33
N VAL A 160 -19.65 -22.79 -17.70
CA VAL A 160 -19.60 -22.67 -16.24
C VAL A 160 -20.07 -21.29 -15.85
N GLU A 161 -20.99 -21.24 -14.89
CA GLU A 161 -21.42 -20.01 -14.25
C GLU A 161 -20.74 -19.84 -12.89
N LEU A 162 -20.28 -18.61 -12.63
CA LEU A 162 -19.75 -18.19 -11.33
C LEU A 162 -20.75 -17.25 -10.66
N LYS A 163 -21.23 -17.65 -9.49
CA LYS A 163 -22.05 -16.78 -8.65
C LYS A 163 -21.13 -15.87 -7.83
N LEU A 164 -21.15 -14.58 -8.14
CA LEU A 164 -20.40 -13.56 -7.42
C LEU A 164 -21.19 -13.06 -6.21
N GLU A 165 -20.50 -12.88 -5.09
CA GLU A 165 -21.02 -12.32 -3.85
C GLU A 165 -20.26 -11.04 -3.51
N PRO A 166 -20.89 -10.04 -2.87
CA PRO A 166 -20.19 -8.84 -2.43
C PRO A 166 -19.04 -9.18 -1.46
N ALA A 167 -17.89 -8.55 -1.67
CA ALA A 167 -16.75 -8.63 -0.76
C ALA A 167 -16.86 -7.56 0.36
N PRO A 168 -16.25 -7.80 1.53
CA PRO A 168 -16.20 -6.83 2.61
C PRO A 168 -15.52 -5.51 2.21
N LYS A 169 -16.06 -4.38 2.65
CA LYS A 169 -15.52 -3.04 2.40
C LYS A 169 -14.54 -2.62 3.50
N ILE A 170 -13.24 -2.87 3.29
CA ILE A 170 -12.17 -2.61 4.27
C ILE A 170 -12.19 -1.18 4.80
N VAL A 171 -12.36 -0.18 3.91
CA VAL A 171 -12.40 1.24 4.30
C VAL A 171 -13.58 1.54 5.23
N GLU A 172 -14.76 1.00 4.94
CA GLU A 172 -15.96 1.18 5.77
C GLU A 172 -15.78 0.56 7.16
N GLU A 173 -15.27 -0.67 7.20
CA GLU A 173 -15.01 -1.36 8.47
C GLU A 173 -13.94 -0.62 9.29
N ALA A 174 -12.86 -0.18 8.65
CA ALA A 174 -11.80 0.59 9.30
C ALA A 174 -12.33 1.89 9.90
N ARG A 175 -13.16 2.64 9.16
CA ARG A 175 -13.78 3.88 9.66
C ARG A 175 -14.78 3.64 10.79
N LYS A 176 -15.50 2.52 10.76
CA LYS A 176 -16.45 2.13 11.82
C LYS A 176 -15.73 1.74 13.11
N ARG A 177 -14.67 0.94 13.02
CA ARG A 177 -13.96 0.38 14.19
C ARG A 177 -12.90 1.33 14.74
N PHE A 178 -12.28 2.15 13.89
CA PHE A 178 -11.14 3.00 14.24
C PHE A 178 -11.36 4.45 13.73
N PRO A 179 -12.37 5.17 14.27
CA PRO A 179 -12.78 6.47 13.74
C PRO A 179 -11.71 7.58 13.84
N SER A 180 -10.73 7.43 14.74
CA SER A 180 -9.60 8.36 14.92
C SER A 180 -8.50 8.23 13.87
N VAL A 181 -8.42 7.10 13.15
CA VAL A 181 -7.37 6.87 12.14
C VAL A 181 -7.60 7.78 10.94
N PHE A 182 -6.55 8.47 10.50
CA PHE A 182 -6.60 9.25 9.26
C PHE A 182 -6.58 8.29 8.06
N VAL A 183 -7.67 8.24 7.29
CA VAL A 183 -7.78 7.30 6.16
C VAL A 183 -7.61 8.04 4.83
N VAL A 184 -6.71 7.50 4.01
CA VAL A 184 -6.53 7.84 2.60
C VAL A 184 -7.18 6.75 1.74
N GLY A 185 -8.16 7.12 0.93
CA GLY A 185 -8.86 6.20 0.03
C GLY A 185 -8.48 6.40 -1.42
N PHE A 186 -8.36 5.32 -2.18
CA PHE A 186 -8.22 5.36 -3.64
C PHE A 186 -9.58 5.13 -4.30
N LYS A 187 -9.89 5.93 -5.32
CA LYS A 187 -11.14 5.86 -6.07
C LYS A 187 -10.84 5.81 -7.57
N ALA A 188 -10.83 4.60 -8.11
CA ALA A 188 -10.67 4.38 -9.54
C ALA A 188 -12.04 4.40 -10.22
N GLU A 189 -12.18 5.16 -11.30
CA GLU A 189 -13.36 5.23 -12.16
C GLU A 189 -12.93 5.05 -13.62
N THR A 190 -13.88 4.90 -14.54
CA THR A 190 -13.61 4.75 -15.98
C THR A 190 -14.46 5.71 -16.80
N HIS A 191 -13.85 6.40 -17.77
CA HIS A 191 -14.53 7.21 -18.77
C HIS A 191 -15.34 8.37 -18.18
N LEU A 192 -14.76 9.07 -17.20
CA LEU A 192 -15.37 10.25 -16.60
C LEU A 192 -14.68 11.52 -17.09
N GLU A 193 -15.46 12.59 -17.26
CA GLU A 193 -14.88 13.92 -17.43
C GLU A 193 -14.32 14.45 -16.09
N ALA A 194 -13.38 15.39 -16.16
CA ALA A 194 -12.64 15.87 -14.99
C ALA A 194 -13.55 16.35 -13.83
N GLY A 195 -14.60 17.10 -14.15
CA GLY A 195 -15.57 17.58 -13.15
C GLY A 195 -16.42 16.47 -12.52
N GLU A 196 -16.67 15.39 -13.25
CA GLU A 196 -17.42 14.23 -12.73
C GLU A 196 -16.56 13.40 -11.78
N LEU A 197 -15.29 13.20 -12.13
CA LEU A 197 -14.32 12.51 -11.27
C LEU A 197 -14.15 13.25 -9.94
N GLU A 198 -14.06 14.59 -9.97
CA GLU A 198 -14.01 15.42 -8.78
C GLU A 198 -15.26 15.21 -7.90
N ARG A 199 -16.45 15.28 -8.50
CA ARG A 199 -17.72 15.09 -7.79
C ARG A 199 -17.78 13.72 -7.10
N VAL A 200 -17.47 12.65 -7.82
CA VAL A 200 -17.47 11.28 -7.29
C VAL A 200 -16.44 11.12 -6.18
N GLY A 201 -15.25 11.71 -6.34
CA GLY A 201 -14.21 11.69 -5.31
C GLY A 201 -14.61 12.45 -4.03
N LEU A 202 -15.27 13.60 -4.15
CA LEU A 202 -15.79 14.36 -3.01
C LEU A 202 -16.94 13.63 -2.31
N GLU A 203 -17.82 12.97 -3.05
CA GLU A 203 -18.88 12.11 -2.49
C GLU A 203 -18.26 10.97 -1.67
N PHE A 204 -17.27 10.27 -2.24
CA PHE A 204 -16.55 9.21 -1.55
C PHE A 204 -15.84 9.72 -0.28
N LEU A 205 -15.20 10.89 -0.36
CA LEU A 205 -14.57 11.54 0.78
C LEU A 205 -15.58 11.82 1.91
N GLY A 206 -16.74 12.38 1.56
CA GLY A 206 -17.79 12.74 2.50
C GLY A 206 -18.42 11.52 3.16
N ARG A 207 -18.89 10.56 2.33
CA ARG A 207 -19.59 9.35 2.75
C ARG A 207 -18.77 8.51 3.73
N HIS A 208 -17.47 8.34 3.48
CA HIS A 208 -16.59 7.53 4.33
C HIS A 208 -15.82 8.34 5.36
N ARG A 209 -16.02 9.67 5.41
CA ARG A 209 -15.33 10.60 6.32
C ARG A 209 -13.80 10.43 6.23
N LEU A 210 -13.28 10.43 5.01
CA LEU A 210 -11.86 10.26 4.72
C LEU A 210 -11.12 11.59 4.87
N GLY A 211 -9.83 11.51 5.18
CA GLY A 211 -8.97 12.68 5.27
C GLY A 211 -8.43 13.12 3.90
N LEU A 212 -8.21 12.16 3.00
CA LEU A 212 -7.71 12.38 1.65
C LEU A 212 -8.27 11.30 0.71
N VAL A 213 -8.64 11.70 -0.50
CA VAL A 213 -9.05 10.80 -1.59
C VAL A 213 -8.12 11.01 -2.77
N ILE A 214 -7.67 9.90 -3.35
CA ILE A 214 -6.88 9.85 -4.58
C ILE A 214 -7.79 9.28 -5.66
N ALA A 215 -8.33 10.14 -6.51
CA ALA A 215 -9.22 9.75 -7.59
C ALA A 215 -8.47 9.65 -8.92
N ASN A 216 -8.80 8.68 -9.76
CA ASN A 216 -8.20 8.56 -11.10
C ASN A 216 -9.11 7.85 -12.10
N ASP A 217 -9.04 8.27 -13.37
CA ASP A 217 -9.72 7.58 -14.47
C ASP A 217 -8.79 6.50 -15.07
N VAL A 218 -9.06 5.24 -14.75
CA VAL A 218 -8.28 4.10 -15.25
C VAL A 218 -8.61 3.73 -16.70
N GLY A 219 -9.62 4.35 -17.32
CA GLY A 219 -9.90 4.25 -18.75
C GLY A 219 -8.89 5.05 -19.59
N ARG A 220 -8.42 6.21 -19.07
CA ARG A 220 -7.37 7.03 -19.72
C ARG A 220 -5.96 6.49 -19.42
N HIS A 221 -5.75 6.02 -18.19
CA HIS A 221 -4.48 5.43 -17.75
C HIS A 221 -4.71 4.05 -17.12
N PRO A 222 -4.58 2.95 -17.89
CA PRO A 222 -4.88 1.61 -17.42
C PRO A 222 -4.10 1.21 -16.16
N MET A 223 -4.79 0.50 -15.26
CA MET A 223 -4.14 -0.14 -14.11
C MET A 223 -2.96 -1.00 -14.57
N GLY A 224 -1.82 -0.83 -13.91
CA GLY A 224 -0.60 -1.57 -14.20
C GLY A 224 0.49 -0.77 -14.93
N GLY A 225 0.16 0.32 -15.63
CA GLY A 225 1.13 1.16 -16.36
C GLY A 225 2.13 1.90 -15.46
N THR A 226 3.22 2.45 -16.01
CA THR A 226 4.29 3.13 -15.23
C THR A 226 4.01 4.60 -14.94
N ARG A 227 3.14 5.23 -15.73
CA ARG A 227 2.62 6.60 -15.56
C ARG A 227 1.14 6.56 -15.24
N ASN A 228 0.67 7.57 -14.51
CA ASN A 228 -0.73 7.76 -14.19
C ASN A 228 -1.02 9.24 -13.95
N GLU A 229 -2.29 9.60 -13.95
CA GLU A 229 -2.80 10.91 -13.54
C GLU A 229 -3.74 10.69 -12.36
N VAL A 230 -3.63 11.51 -11.31
CA VAL A 230 -4.49 11.42 -10.13
C VAL A 230 -4.95 12.80 -9.69
N LEU A 231 -6.18 12.85 -9.17
CA LEU A 231 -6.77 14.00 -8.53
C LEU A 231 -6.74 13.81 -7.00
N LEU A 232 -6.09 14.74 -6.31
CA LEU A 232 -5.97 14.76 -4.86
C LEU A 232 -7.08 15.61 -4.25
N LEU A 233 -7.94 14.99 -3.44
CA LEU A 233 -9.14 15.62 -2.86
C LEU A 233 -9.12 15.55 -1.34
N SER A 234 -9.39 16.68 -0.70
CA SER A 234 -9.40 16.85 0.77
C SER A 234 -10.46 17.87 1.15
N ARG A 235 -10.92 17.90 2.40
CA ARG A 235 -11.90 18.92 2.84
C ARG A 235 -11.32 20.33 2.94
N ALA A 236 -10.03 20.44 3.24
CA ALA A 236 -9.44 21.69 3.73
C ALA A 236 -8.60 22.44 2.67
N ARG A 237 -8.52 21.90 1.46
CA ARG A 237 -7.67 22.41 0.37
C ARG A 237 -8.32 22.13 -0.98
N GLN A 238 -7.99 22.96 -1.95
CA GLN A 238 -8.46 22.81 -3.33
C GLN A 238 -7.99 21.48 -3.94
N PRO A 239 -8.79 20.92 -4.88
CA PRO A 239 -8.37 19.80 -5.70
C PRO A 239 -7.07 20.08 -6.43
N VAL A 240 -6.20 19.08 -6.54
CA VAL A 240 -4.93 19.19 -7.28
C VAL A 240 -4.74 17.99 -8.19
N TRP A 241 -4.54 18.26 -9.47
CA TRP A 241 -4.15 17.26 -10.47
C TRP A 241 -2.65 17.02 -10.43
N VAL A 242 -2.25 15.75 -10.49
CA VAL A 242 -0.85 15.34 -10.57
C VAL A 242 -0.71 14.25 -11.61
N GLU A 243 0.12 14.49 -12.63
CA GLU A 243 0.49 13.50 -13.63
C GLU A 243 1.97 13.15 -13.51
N GLY A 244 2.31 11.88 -13.71
CA GLY A 244 3.70 11.47 -13.80
C GLY A 244 3.91 9.99 -13.59
N ARG A 245 5.17 9.62 -13.34
CA ARG A 245 5.52 8.25 -12.95
C ARG A 245 5.04 7.95 -11.53
N LYS A 246 4.83 6.67 -11.22
CA LYS A 246 4.31 6.22 -9.92
C LYS A 246 5.13 6.66 -8.70
N ASP A 247 6.45 6.77 -8.83
CA ASP A 247 7.33 7.27 -7.78
C ASP A 247 7.10 8.77 -7.51
N PHE A 248 7.00 9.57 -8.57
CA PHE A 248 6.66 10.99 -8.46
C PHE A 248 5.25 11.20 -7.89
N LEU A 249 4.27 10.40 -8.32
CA LEU A 249 2.92 10.43 -7.76
C LEU A 249 2.92 10.08 -6.27
N ALA A 250 3.67 9.05 -5.87
CA ALA A 250 3.79 8.68 -4.47
C ALA A 250 4.37 9.82 -3.63
N GLN A 251 5.43 10.48 -4.12
CA GLN A 251 5.98 11.67 -3.48
C GLN A 251 4.90 12.74 -3.28
N LYS A 252 4.16 13.12 -4.33
CA LYS A 252 3.14 14.17 -4.25
C LYS A 252 1.97 13.80 -3.34
N ILE A 253 1.57 12.53 -3.34
CA ILE A 253 0.51 12.01 -2.45
C ILE A 253 0.97 12.07 -0.98
N VAL A 254 2.19 11.65 -0.67
CA VAL A 254 2.69 11.66 0.71
C VAL A 254 3.02 13.08 1.19
N GLU A 255 3.49 13.97 0.31
CA GLU A 255 3.61 15.41 0.58
C GLU A 255 2.24 15.99 1.00
N ARG A 256 1.19 15.72 0.22
CA ARG A 256 -0.18 16.15 0.54
C ARG A 256 -0.68 15.53 1.84
N LEU A 257 -0.40 14.24 2.10
CA LEU A 257 -0.72 13.60 3.38
C LEU A 257 -0.06 14.34 4.56
N CYS A 258 1.22 14.70 4.46
CA CYS A 258 1.92 15.43 5.51
C CYS A 258 1.29 16.80 5.77
N GLU A 259 0.84 17.48 4.72
CA GLU A 259 0.12 18.76 4.84
C GLU A 259 -1.23 18.64 5.56
N GLU A 260 -1.98 17.57 5.30
CA GLU A 260 -3.26 17.32 5.98
C GLU A 260 -3.06 16.91 7.44
N LEU A 261 -2.02 16.12 7.75
CA LEU A 261 -1.73 15.68 9.13
C LEU A 261 -1.29 16.80 10.06
N LYS A 262 -0.67 17.88 9.54
CA LYS A 262 -0.32 19.06 10.35
C LYS A 262 -1.55 19.81 10.90
N ARG A 263 -2.75 19.52 10.37
CA ARG A 263 -4.01 20.16 10.73
C ARG A 263 -4.93 19.27 11.57
N ALA A 264 -4.66 17.97 11.63
CA ALA A 264 -5.47 16.98 12.33
C ALA A 264 -5.03 16.84 13.79
#